data_AF-A0A8S0H2L2-F1
#
_entry.id   AF-A0A8S0H2L2-F1
#
_cell.length_a   1.000
_cell.length_b   1.000
_cell.length_c   1.000
_cell.angle_alpha   90.00
_cell.angle_beta   90.00
_cell.angle_gamma   90.00
#
_symmetry.space_group_name_H-M   'P 1'
#
loop_
_entity.id
_entity.type
_entity.pdbx_description
1 polymer ?
#
loop_
_entity_poly.entity_id
_entity_poly.type
_entity_poly.pdbx_seq_one_letter_code
_entity_poly.pdbx_strand_id
1 'polypeptide(L)'
;MRSFFHPEQLLHHPRSYYSRGQMRIPQEVPERAQRLVQAAHSLGFAVEQPRDAGMAPLLAVHGAPYLAFLQDAHQGWKDIPEDWGDEVMSNIFVREPNALRGVLAQAACYLADGSCRWVSRLGVQPTGRRKVPSPGPGVARR
;
A
#
# COMPACT_ATOMS: atom_id res chain seq x y z
N MET A 1 -24.60 -8.85 -14.46
CA MET A 1 -23.28 -9.40 -14.09
C MET A 1 -23.01 -9.03 -12.63
N ARG A 2 -22.36 -9.89 -11.83
CA ARG A 2 -21.95 -9.53 -10.46
C ARG A 2 -20.63 -8.76 -10.52
N SER A 3 -20.53 -7.66 -9.79
CA SER A 3 -19.34 -6.82 -9.73
C SER A 3 -18.93 -6.61 -8.28
N PHE A 4 -17.62 -6.57 -8.01
CA PHE A 4 -17.10 -6.40 -6.65
C PHE A 4 -16.13 -5.23 -6.57
N PHE A 5 -16.24 -4.42 -5.52
CA PHE A 5 -15.34 -3.30 -5.26
C PHE A 5 -15.28 -3.02 -3.76
N HIS A 6 -14.08 -2.80 -3.22
CA HIS A 6 -13.89 -2.40 -1.82
C HIS A 6 -13.31 -0.97 -1.77
N PRO A 7 -13.88 -0.05 -0.98
CA PRO A 7 -13.44 1.35 -0.97
C PRO A 7 -11.98 1.55 -0.56
N GLU A 8 -11.40 0.64 0.25
CA GLU A 8 -9.99 0.71 0.62
C GLU A 8 -9.03 0.54 -0.56
N GLN A 9 -9.48 0.02 -1.71
CA GLN A 9 -8.67 -0.03 -2.93
C GLN A 9 -8.25 1.38 -3.39
N LEU A 10 -8.99 2.43 -3.00
CA LEU A 10 -8.67 3.83 -3.33
C LEU A 10 -7.57 4.43 -2.44
N LEU A 11 -7.18 3.76 -1.36
CA LEU A 11 -6.18 4.29 -0.42
C LEU A 11 -4.75 4.15 -0.92
N HIS A 12 -4.52 3.30 -1.93
CA HIS A 12 -3.22 3.19 -2.57
C HIS A 12 -3.09 4.27 -3.64
N HIS A 13 -2.33 5.32 -3.34
CA HIS A 13 -2.07 6.43 -4.27
C HIS A 13 -0.61 6.92 -4.13
N PRO A 14 0.37 6.13 -4.61
CA PRO A 14 1.74 6.60 -4.69
C PRO A 14 1.83 7.79 -5.65
N ARG A 15 2.74 8.73 -5.35
CA ARG A 15 2.92 10.01 -6.04
C ARG A 15 4.09 9.98 -7.03
N SER A 16 4.93 8.96 -6.95
CA SER A 16 6.14 8.84 -7.76
C SER A 16 6.20 7.55 -8.57
N TYR A 17 6.76 7.62 -9.76
CA TYR A 17 7.02 6.48 -10.64
C TYR A 17 8.33 6.74 -11.39
N TYR A 18 9.25 5.78 -11.41
CA TYR A 18 10.52 5.93 -12.14
C TYR A 18 10.56 4.99 -13.34
N SER A 19 10.78 5.54 -14.53
CA SER A 19 10.90 4.75 -15.76
C SER A 19 11.56 5.55 -16.87
N ARG A 20 12.40 4.85 -17.66
CA ARG A 20 13.11 5.39 -18.82
C ARG A 20 13.92 6.64 -18.44
N GLY A 21 14.71 6.53 -17.37
CA GLY A 21 15.63 7.57 -16.92
C GLY A 21 15.00 8.75 -16.16
N GLN A 22 13.69 8.74 -15.91
CA GLN A 22 12.99 9.90 -15.35
C GLN A 22 11.92 9.52 -14.33
N MET A 23 11.73 10.42 -13.36
CA MET A 23 10.53 10.45 -12.51
C MET A 23 9.34 10.93 -13.34
N ARG A 24 8.18 10.27 -13.19
CA ARG A 24 6.96 10.59 -13.93
C ARG A 24 5.75 10.57 -13.01
N ILE A 25 4.66 11.10 -13.54
CA ILE A 25 3.36 11.14 -12.90
C ILE A 25 2.75 9.72 -12.92
N PRO A 26 2.22 9.23 -11.79
CA PRO A 26 1.49 7.97 -11.72
C PRO A 26 0.29 7.94 -12.68
N GLN A 27 0.12 6.81 -13.37
CA GLN A 27 -1.04 6.57 -14.24
C GLN A 27 -2.08 5.68 -13.55
N GLU A 28 -1.64 4.84 -12.61
CA GLU A 28 -2.50 4.04 -11.74
C GLU A 28 -3.00 4.94 -10.60
N VAL A 29 -4.19 5.51 -10.78
CA VAL A 29 -4.77 6.51 -9.87
C VAL A 29 -6.18 6.09 -9.42
N PRO A 30 -6.63 6.46 -8.21
CA PRO A 30 -7.93 6.07 -7.66
C PRO A 30 -9.12 6.37 -8.57
N GLU A 31 -9.04 7.43 -9.37
CA GLU A 31 -10.07 7.83 -10.34
C GLU A 31 -10.37 6.70 -11.32
N ARG A 32 -9.39 5.87 -11.69
CA ARG A 32 -9.62 4.73 -12.61
C ARG A 32 -10.68 3.78 -12.06
N ALA A 33 -10.56 3.40 -10.78
CA ALA A 33 -11.53 2.53 -10.13
C ALA A 33 -12.89 3.22 -9.99
N GLN A 34 -12.91 4.50 -9.60
CA GLN A 34 -14.15 5.27 -9.48
C GLN A 34 -14.92 5.34 -10.82
N ARG A 35 -14.23 5.59 -11.94
CA ARG A 35 -14.83 5.62 -13.28
C ARG A 35 -15.40 4.27 -13.69
N LEU A 36 -14.70 3.17 -13.38
CA LEU A 36 -15.17 1.81 -13.65
C LEU A 36 -16.41 1.44 -12.82
N VAL A 37 -16.44 1.82 -11.54
CA VAL A 37 -17.61 1.62 -10.67
C VAL A 37 -18.81 2.43 -11.19
N GLN A 38 -18.60 3.70 -11.59
CA GLN A 38 -19.63 4.52 -12.23
C GLN A 38 -20.18 3.87 -13.51
N ALA A 39 -19.29 3.34 -14.37
CA ALA A 39 -19.70 2.65 -15.59
C ALA A 39 -20.48 1.35 -15.31
N ALA A 40 -20.08 0.59 -14.29
CA ALA A 40 -20.83 -0.60 -13.86
C ALA A 40 -22.25 -0.22 -13.42
N HIS A 41 -22.40 0.86 -12.65
CA HIS A 41 -23.71 1.37 -12.24
C HIS A 41 -24.54 1.88 -13.43
N SER A 42 -23.94 2.58 -14.41
CA SER A 42 -24.68 3.07 -15.58
C SER A 42 -25.18 1.94 -16.49
N LEU A 43 -24.57 0.76 -16.41
CA LEU A 43 -25.01 -0.46 -17.08
C LEU A 43 -26.01 -1.28 -16.24
N GLY A 44 -26.41 -0.79 -15.07
CA GLY A 44 -27.36 -1.47 -14.17
C GLY A 44 -26.76 -2.66 -13.41
N PHE A 45 -25.43 -2.76 -13.29
CA PHE A 45 -24.80 -3.83 -12.51
C PHE A 45 -24.81 -3.50 -11.01
N ALA A 46 -25.09 -4.52 -10.20
CA ALA A 46 -24.91 -4.47 -8.77
C ALA A 46 -23.41 -4.58 -8.44
N VAL A 47 -22.89 -3.59 -7.70
CA VAL A 47 -21.52 -3.57 -7.19
C VAL A 47 -21.57 -3.88 -5.69
N GLU A 48 -21.07 -5.05 -5.31
CA GLU A 48 -21.04 -5.55 -3.94
C GLU A 48 -19.65 -5.36 -3.33
N GLN A 49 -19.56 -5.20 -2.00
CA GLN A 49 -18.25 -5.30 -1.34
C GLN A 49 -17.86 -6.79 -1.20
N PRO A 50 -16.63 -7.17 -1.56
CA PRO A 50 -16.17 -8.55 -1.37
C PRO A 50 -16.05 -8.86 0.13
N ARG A 51 -16.31 -10.12 0.50
CA ARG A 51 -16.02 -10.62 1.86
C ARG A 51 -14.53 -10.87 2.01
N ASP A 52 -14.01 -10.69 3.21
CA ASP A 52 -12.63 -11.06 3.53
C ASP A 52 -12.49 -12.59 3.51
N ALA A 53 -11.61 -13.09 2.63
CA ALA A 53 -11.28 -14.51 2.49
C ALA A 53 -10.02 -14.91 3.29
N GLY A 54 -9.41 -13.96 4.00
CA GLY A 54 -8.18 -14.13 4.76
C GLY A 54 -6.95 -14.32 3.89
N MET A 55 -5.84 -14.69 4.53
CA MET A 55 -4.52 -14.81 3.88
C MET A 55 -4.32 -16.11 3.10
N ALA A 56 -5.11 -17.16 3.38
CA ALA A 56 -4.90 -18.48 2.79
C ALA A 56 -4.93 -18.49 1.25
N PRO A 57 -5.88 -17.81 0.56
CA PRO A 57 -5.88 -17.74 -0.90
C PRO A 57 -4.65 -16.99 -1.46
N LEU A 58 -4.13 -15.98 -0.77
CA LEU A 58 -2.93 -15.24 -1.20
C LEU A 58 -1.68 -16.12 -1.06
N LEU A 59 -1.55 -16.83 0.07
CA LEU A 59 -0.45 -17.75 0.35
C LEU A 59 -0.44 -18.99 -0.56
N ALA A 60 -1.58 -19.35 -1.15
CA ALA A 60 -1.66 -20.42 -2.14
C ALA A 60 -0.90 -20.10 -3.44
N VAL A 61 -0.61 -18.81 -3.71
CA VAL A 61 0.05 -18.34 -4.94
C VAL A 61 1.38 -17.64 -4.64
N HIS A 62 1.44 -16.85 -3.57
CA HIS A 62 2.60 -16.02 -3.23
C HIS A 62 3.40 -16.62 -2.08
N GLY A 63 4.72 -16.47 -2.15
CA GLY A 63 5.61 -16.84 -1.03
C GLY A 63 5.33 -16.01 0.21
N ALA A 64 5.26 -16.65 1.38
CA ALA A 64 5.02 -15.98 2.65
C ALA A 64 6.00 -14.81 2.93
N PRO A 65 7.32 -14.91 2.62
CA PRO A 65 8.25 -13.79 2.82
C PRO A 65 7.90 -12.54 2.00
N TYR A 66 7.35 -12.71 0.79
CA TYR A 66 6.94 -11.59 -0.06
C TYR A 66 5.70 -10.90 0.50
N LEU A 67 4.71 -11.66 0.97
CA LEU A 67 3.50 -11.08 1.58
C LEU A 67 3.82 -10.36 2.89
N ALA A 68 4.72 -10.91 3.71
CA ALA A 68 5.21 -10.24 4.92
C ALA A 68 5.93 -8.93 4.58
N PHE A 69 6.79 -8.93 3.54
CA PHE A 69 7.41 -7.70 3.05
C PHE A 69 6.36 -6.66 2.63
N LEU A 70 5.37 -7.01 1.81
CA LEU A 70 4.32 -6.06 1.42
C LEU A 70 3.57 -5.49 2.63
N GLN A 71 3.33 -6.31 3.65
CA GLN A 71 2.63 -5.86 4.86
C GLN A 71 3.46 -4.86 5.68
N ASP A 72 4.76 -5.12 5.86
CA ASP A 72 5.58 -4.43 6.86
C ASP A 72 6.54 -3.39 6.27
N ALA A 73 6.85 -3.45 4.97
CA ALA A 73 7.93 -2.68 4.36
C ALA A 73 7.76 -1.17 4.53
N HIS A 74 6.55 -0.64 4.45
CA HIS A 74 6.35 0.81 4.61
C HIS A 74 6.67 1.26 6.04
N GLN A 75 6.26 0.51 7.07
CA GLN A 75 6.61 0.87 8.44
C GLN A 75 8.14 0.77 8.64
N GLY A 76 8.74 -0.35 8.19
CA GLY A 76 10.19 -0.53 8.26
C GLY A 76 10.98 0.53 7.48
N TRP A 77 10.40 1.12 6.43
CA TRP A 77 10.97 2.24 5.68
C TRP A 77 10.85 3.56 6.45
N LYS A 78 9.72 3.81 7.13
CA LYS A 78 9.49 5.03 7.93
C LYS A 78 10.28 5.06 9.25
N ASP A 79 10.69 3.91 9.76
CA ASP A 79 11.49 3.79 10.99
C ASP A 79 12.97 4.15 10.77
N ILE A 80 13.40 4.27 9.51
CA ILE A 80 14.76 4.63 9.13
C ILE A 80 14.94 6.16 9.28
N PRO A 81 15.86 6.64 10.13
CA PRO A 81 16.05 8.08 10.38
C PRO A 81 16.54 8.89 9.18
N GLU A 82 17.07 8.23 8.15
CA GLU A 82 17.60 8.83 6.93
C GLU A 82 16.52 9.35 5.98
N ASP A 83 16.88 10.29 5.11
CA ASP A 83 15.98 10.93 4.15
C ASP A 83 15.62 10.02 2.95
N TRP A 84 14.76 9.02 3.20
CA TRP A 84 14.39 8.00 2.21
C TRP A 84 13.01 8.25 1.56
N GLY A 85 12.33 9.35 1.94
CA GLY A 85 10.98 9.67 1.50
C GLY A 85 9.89 8.75 2.07
N ASP A 86 8.66 8.90 1.56
CA ASP A 86 7.46 8.24 2.09
C ASP A 86 7.08 6.94 1.34
N GLU A 87 7.74 6.63 0.23
CA GLU A 87 7.38 5.51 -0.63
C GLU A 87 8.54 4.52 -0.74
N VAL A 88 8.27 3.25 -0.42
CA VAL A 88 9.25 2.18 -0.53
C VAL A 88 9.60 1.99 -2.00
N MET A 89 10.88 2.13 -2.30
CA MET A 89 11.43 1.94 -3.63
C MET A 89 12.77 1.21 -3.54
N SER A 90 13.01 0.29 -4.47
CA SER A 90 14.35 -0.23 -4.66
C SER A 90 15.20 0.72 -5.51
N ASN A 91 16.43 0.96 -5.06
CA ASN A 91 17.53 1.51 -5.86
C ASN A 91 18.69 0.51 -6.01
N ILE A 92 18.55 -0.72 -5.49
CA ILE A 92 19.52 -1.81 -5.62
C ILE A 92 18.83 -2.92 -6.41
N PHE A 93 19.27 -3.17 -7.65
CA PHE A 93 18.62 -4.13 -8.54
C PHE A 93 19.26 -5.51 -8.44
N VAL A 94 19.33 -6.05 -7.23
CA VAL A 94 19.94 -7.36 -6.94
C VAL A 94 18.95 -8.25 -6.21
N ARG A 95 18.35 -9.17 -6.96
CA ARG A 95 17.50 -10.22 -6.38
C ARG A 95 18.35 -11.26 -5.66
N GLU A 96 19.35 -11.80 -6.34
CA GLU A 96 20.27 -12.82 -5.82
C GLU A 96 21.69 -12.60 -6.37
N PRO A 97 22.75 -12.89 -5.60
CA PRO A 97 22.73 -13.25 -4.18
C PRO A 97 22.35 -12.05 -3.30
N ASN A 98 21.49 -12.27 -2.31
CA ASN A 98 21.02 -11.23 -1.40
C ASN A 98 20.75 -11.83 0.00
N ALA A 99 21.37 -11.27 1.03
CA ALA A 99 21.23 -11.75 2.41
C ALA A 99 19.91 -11.34 3.08
N LEU A 100 19.09 -10.51 2.43
CA LEU A 100 17.77 -10.03 2.90
C LEU A 100 17.81 -9.34 4.28
N ARG A 101 18.95 -8.74 4.64
CA ARG A 101 19.12 -8.01 5.90
C ARG A 101 18.76 -6.54 5.73
N GLY A 102 17.66 -6.13 6.37
CA GLY A 102 17.13 -4.76 6.33
C GLY A 102 16.16 -4.51 5.17
N VAL A 103 15.31 -3.48 5.31
CA VAL A 103 14.23 -3.20 4.36
C VAL A 103 14.72 -2.88 2.95
N LEU A 104 15.91 -2.27 2.80
CA LEU A 104 16.48 -1.97 1.49
C LEU A 104 16.88 -3.25 0.73
N ALA A 105 17.48 -4.21 1.43
CA ALA A 105 17.82 -5.51 0.84
C ALA A 105 16.55 -6.31 0.47
N GLN A 106 15.49 -6.17 1.26
CA GLN A 106 14.19 -6.77 0.94
C GLN A 106 13.55 -6.08 -0.28
N ALA A 107 13.57 -4.75 -0.35
CA ALA A 107 13.09 -3.99 -1.49
C ALA A 107 13.84 -4.36 -2.77
N ALA A 108 15.16 -4.56 -2.70
CA ALA A 108 15.99 -5.05 -3.80
C ALA A 108 15.56 -6.43 -4.34
N CYS A 109 15.04 -7.29 -3.46
CA CYS A 109 14.57 -8.62 -3.84
C CYS A 109 13.12 -8.62 -4.35
N TYR A 110 12.24 -7.86 -3.71
CA TYR A 110 10.79 -7.97 -3.89
C TYR A 110 10.15 -6.89 -4.76
N LEU A 111 10.83 -5.76 -4.99
CA LEU A 111 10.39 -4.72 -5.94
C LEU A 111 11.20 -4.86 -7.22
N ALA A 112 10.55 -5.36 -8.27
CA ALA A 112 11.22 -5.75 -9.50
C ALA A 112 11.61 -4.57 -10.40
N ASP A 113 10.96 -3.41 -10.26
CA ASP A 113 11.20 -2.24 -11.11
C ASP A 113 10.73 -0.92 -10.44
N GLY A 114 10.97 0.21 -11.12
CA GLY A 114 10.62 1.55 -10.61
C GLY A 114 9.13 1.91 -10.65
N SER A 115 8.28 0.98 -11.09
CA SER A 115 6.83 1.11 -11.25
C SER A 115 6.02 0.61 -10.07
N CYS A 116 6.59 -0.29 -9.27
CA CYS A 116 5.88 -0.99 -8.20
C CYS A 116 6.17 -0.35 -6.84
N ARG A 117 6.05 0.98 -6.73
CA ARG A 117 6.27 1.66 -5.45
C ARG A 117 5.22 1.24 -4.44
N TRP A 118 5.67 0.93 -3.24
CA TRP A 118 4.79 0.54 -2.15
C TRP A 118 4.62 1.71 -1.19
N VAL A 119 3.36 2.04 -0.89
CA VAL A 119 2.98 3.00 0.14
C VAL A 119 1.93 2.36 1.02
N SER A 120 2.03 2.59 2.33
CA SER A 120 0.98 2.18 3.26
C SER A 120 -0.30 2.93 2.94
N ARG A 121 -1.43 2.26 3.15
CA ARG A 121 -2.74 2.90 3.25
C ARG A 121 -2.61 3.97 4.33
N LEU A 122 -2.70 5.26 3.97
CA LEU A 122 -2.67 6.35 4.95
C LEU A 122 -3.83 6.13 5.94
N GLY A 123 -3.52 5.86 7.22
CA GLY A 123 -4.48 6.00 8.33
C GLY A 123 -5.09 4.74 8.93
N VAL A 124 -4.75 3.51 8.51
CA VAL A 124 -5.23 2.30 9.20
C VAL A 124 -4.11 1.73 10.08
N GLN A 125 -4.17 2.01 11.39
CA GLN A 125 -3.35 1.25 12.34
C GLN A 125 -3.79 -0.22 12.33
N PRO A 126 -2.86 -1.19 12.44
CA PRO A 126 -3.15 -2.62 12.35
C PRO A 126 -3.86 -3.19 13.59
N THR A 127 -4.59 -2.36 14.34
CA THR A 127 -5.39 -2.81 15.49
C THR A 127 -6.71 -2.07 15.49
N GLY A 128 -7.81 -2.80 15.59
CA GLY A 128 -9.18 -2.28 15.72
C GLY A 128 -9.46 -1.53 17.02
N ARG A 129 -8.54 -0.70 17.51
CA ARG A 129 -8.77 0.24 18.60
C ARG A 129 -8.87 1.64 18.03
N ARG A 130 -10.08 2.21 18.08
CA ARG A 130 -10.28 3.66 17.86
C ARG A 130 -9.35 4.40 18.82
N LYS A 131 -8.56 5.33 18.28
CA LYS A 131 -7.82 6.32 19.06
C LYS A 131 -8.87 7.14 19.83
N VAL A 132 -9.00 6.91 21.13
CA VAL A 132 -9.80 7.78 22.01
C VAL A 132 -9.08 9.13 22.03
N PRO A 133 -9.74 10.24 21.68
CA PRO A 133 -9.10 11.55 21.74
C PRO A 133 -8.68 11.84 23.18
N SER A 134 -7.41 12.18 23.37
CA SER A 134 -6.88 12.62 24.66
C SER A 134 -7.66 13.84 25.14
N PRO A 135 -8.07 13.91 26.42
CA PRO A 135 -8.70 15.12 26.94
C PRO A 135 -7.68 16.26 26.88
N GLY A 136 -8.04 17.34 26.19
CA GLY A 136 -7.23 18.56 26.11
C GLY A 136 -6.91 19.11 27.51
N PRO A 137 -5.86 19.95 27.64
CA PRO A 137 -5.42 20.44 28.92
C PRO A 137 -6.56 21.22 29.59
N GLY A 138 -6.90 20.79 30.80
CA GLY A 138 -8.00 21.35 31.57
C GLY A 138 -7.83 22.85 31.78
N VAL A 139 -8.90 23.60 31.52
CA VAL A 139 -9.04 24.99 31.92
C VAL A 139 -8.94 25.05 33.43
N ALA A 140 -7.84 25.61 33.94
CA ALA A 140 -7.68 25.93 35.35
C ALA A 140 -8.74 26.96 35.73
N ARG A 141 -9.65 26.59 36.63
CA ARG A 141 -10.57 27.52 37.27
C ARG A 141 -9.78 28.52 38.10
N ARG A 142 -9.97 29.80 37.83
CA ARG A 142 -9.90 30.90 38.79
C ARG A 142 -11.14 31.75 38.60
#